data_AF-A0A7R9HNI2-F1
#
_entry.id   AF-A0A7R9HNI2-F1
#
_cell.length_a   1.000
_cell.length_b   1.000
_cell.length_c   1.000
_cell.angle_alpha   90.00
_cell.angle_beta   90.00
_cell.angle_gamma   90.00
#
_symmetry.space_group_name_H-M   'P 1'
#
loop_
_entity.id
_entity.type
_entity.pdbx_description
1 polymer ?
#
loop_
_entity_poly.entity_id
_entity_poly.type
_entity_poly.pdbx_seq_one_letter_code
_entity_poly.pdbx_strand_id
1 'polypeptide(L)'
;MIRGGALQILSDARNLKEFPNLNGTSALEFLRLDRASINYVPPSLCRFCPRLKSLDLKVNRLTTIPDLTFCRELRVLLLFHHCHRDLAHNKITELEGQPFKNLSLLHDLLLSHNSISNIPREAFVGLKRLQFL
;
A
#
# COMPACT_ATOMS: atom_id res chain seq x y z
N MET A 1 -12.72 -13.86 -10.78
CA MET A 1 -12.03 -14.49 -9.65
C MET A 1 -10.54 -14.27 -9.82
N ILE A 2 -9.86 -13.71 -8.83
CA ILE A 2 -8.42 -13.45 -8.87
C ILE A 2 -7.69 -14.79 -8.73
N ARG A 3 -6.68 -15.05 -9.57
CA ARG A 3 -5.95 -16.33 -9.53
C ARG A 3 -5.06 -16.37 -8.29
N GLY A 4 -5.06 -17.49 -7.56
CA GLY A 4 -4.30 -17.69 -6.31
C GLY A 4 -2.79 -17.84 -6.47
N GLY A 5 -2.17 -17.13 -7.41
CA GLY A 5 -0.73 -17.15 -7.64
C GLY A 5 0.04 -16.23 -6.67
N ALA A 6 1.38 -16.36 -6.68
CA ALA A 6 2.26 -15.50 -5.87
C ALA A 6 2.31 -14.04 -6.34
N LEU A 7 1.91 -13.77 -7.58
CA LEU A 7 1.89 -12.45 -8.18
C LEU A 7 0.49 -12.15 -8.72
N GLN A 8 -0.07 -11.02 -8.28
CA GLN A 8 -1.29 -10.47 -8.82
C GLN A 8 -1.05 -9.03 -9.28
N ILE A 9 -1.19 -8.82 -10.58
CA ILE A 9 -1.11 -7.51 -11.21
C ILE A 9 -2.51 -7.11 -11.67
N LEU A 10 -2.97 -5.99 -11.14
CA LEU A 10 -4.22 -5.34 -11.48
C LEU A 10 -3.89 -3.86 -11.79
N SER A 11 -3.24 -3.65 -12.93
CA SER A 11 -2.83 -2.35 -13.43
C SER A 11 -3.85 -1.78 -14.41
N ASP A 12 -4.03 -0.46 -14.43
CA ASP A 12 -4.92 0.26 -15.36
C ASP A 12 -6.39 -0.19 -15.27
N ALA A 13 -6.78 -0.68 -14.10
CA ALA A 13 -8.16 -1.02 -13.79
C ALA A 13 -8.96 0.25 -13.49
N ARG A 14 -9.10 1.15 -14.46
CA ARG A 14 -9.86 2.41 -14.32
C ARG A 14 -11.32 2.21 -13.91
N ASN A 15 -11.82 1.00 -14.12
CA ASN A 15 -13.17 0.58 -13.77
C ASN A 15 -13.27 -0.10 -12.40
N LEU A 16 -12.14 -0.34 -11.70
CA LEU A 16 -12.17 -0.83 -10.33
C LEU A 16 -12.69 0.29 -9.43
N LYS A 17 -13.95 0.18 -8.99
CA LYS A 17 -14.52 1.14 -8.04
C LYS A 17 -14.12 0.84 -6.60
N GLU A 18 -13.73 -0.41 -6.33
CA GLU A 18 -13.51 -0.94 -4.99
C GLU A 18 -12.26 -1.82 -4.96
N PHE A 19 -11.70 -1.98 -3.76
CA PHE A 19 -10.59 -2.91 -3.54
C PHE A 19 -11.04 -4.34 -3.87
N PRO A 20 -10.22 -5.11 -4.61
CA PRO A 20 -10.64 -6.43 -5.07
C PRO A 20 -10.79 -7.43 -3.91
N ASN A 21 -11.73 -8.37 -4.04
CA ASN A 21 -11.83 -9.49 -3.12
C ASN A 21 -10.65 -10.47 -3.33
N LEU A 22 -9.79 -10.58 -2.32
CA LEU A 22 -8.60 -11.44 -2.28
C LEU A 22 -8.79 -12.69 -1.40
N ASN A 23 -10.03 -13.10 -1.13
CA ASN A 23 -10.28 -14.35 -0.41
C ASN A 23 -9.65 -15.55 -1.13
N GLY A 24 -8.90 -16.36 -0.38
CA GLY A 24 -8.24 -17.56 -0.90
C GLY A 24 -6.88 -17.31 -1.56
N THR A 25 -6.36 -16.07 -1.60
CA THR A 25 -5.03 -15.77 -2.17
C THR A 25 -3.93 -15.80 -1.10
N SER A 26 -3.88 -16.88 -0.30
CA SER A 26 -2.92 -17.01 0.82
C SER A 26 -1.45 -17.11 0.39
N ALA A 27 -1.20 -17.51 -0.86
CA ALA A 27 0.12 -17.58 -1.46
C ALA A 27 0.60 -16.26 -2.07
N LEU A 28 -0.23 -15.22 -2.10
CA LEU A 28 0.10 -13.95 -2.74
C LEU A 28 1.26 -13.26 -2.04
N GLU A 29 2.31 -12.93 -2.80
CA GLU A 29 3.50 -12.24 -2.33
C GLU A 29 3.63 -10.83 -2.91
N PHE A 30 3.10 -10.60 -4.11
CA PHE A 30 3.20 -9.33 -4.82
C PHE A 30 1.82 -8.89 -5.30
N LEU A 31 1.35 -7.74 -4.81
CA LEU A 31 0.11 -7.12 -5.24
C LEU A 31 0.40 -5.75 -5.85
N ARG A 32 0.11 -5.62 -7.14
CA ARG A 32 0.10 -4.32 -7.83
C ARG A 32 -1.34 -3.93 -8.15
N LEU A 33 -1.75 -2.79 -7.62
CA LEU A 33 -3.06 -2.17 -7.79
C LEU A 33 -2.87 -0.70 -8.15
N ASP A 34 -2.13 -0.40 -9.21
CA ASP A 34 -1.87 0.96 -9.64
C ASP A 34 -2.89 1.48 -10.65
N ARG A 35 -3.16 2.80 -10.62
CA ARG A 35 -4.12 3.45 -11.54
C ARG A 35 -5.54 2.89 -11.44
N ALA A 36 -5.93 2.42 -10.25
CA ALA A 36 -7.21 1.75 -10.01
C ALA A 36 -8.26 2.66 -9.33
N SER A 37 -7.97 3.95 -9.14
CA SER A 37 -8.87 4.91 -8.46
C SER A 37 -9.33 4.48 -7.05
N ILE A 38 -8.60 3.55 -6.41
CA ILE A 38 -8.94 3.02 -5.09
C ILE A 38 -8.72 4.10 -4.04
N ASN A 39 -9.69 4.31 -3.16
CA ASN A 39 -9.60 5.25 -2.04
C ASN A 39 -9.51 4.57 -0.66
N TYR A 40 -9.61 3.24 -0.62
CA TYR A 40 -9.63 2.45 0.60
C TYR A 40 -8.96 1.09 0.39
N VAL A 41 -8.17 0.66 1.36
CA VAL A 41 -7.59 -0.68 1.43
C VAL A 41 -8.08 -1.33 2.73
N PRO A 42 -8.69 -2.52 2.67
CA PRO A 42 -9.24 -3.16 3.85
C PRO A 42 -8.13 -3.59 4.83
N PRO A 43 -8.26 -3.34 6.15
CA PRO A 43 -7.31 -3.80 7.18
C PRO A 43 -7.10 -5.32 7.21
N SER A 44 -8.06 -6.07 6.66
CA SER A 44 -8.00 -7.53 6.52
C SER A 44 -7.12 -8.01 5.37
N LEU A 45 -6.57 -7.13 4.53
CA LEU A 45 -5.71 -7.48 3.38
C LEU A 45 -4.65 -8.54 3.75
N CYS A 46 -3.88 -8.27 4.79
CA CYS A 46 -2.79 -9.16 5.21
C CYS A 46 -3.24 -10.32 6.11
N ARG A 47 -4.53 -10.39 6.45
CA ARG A 47 -5.14 -11.64 6.98
C ARG A 47 -5.42 -12.62 5.84
N PHE A 48 -5.83 -12.12 4.68
CA PHE A 48 -6.05 -12.94 3.48
C PHE A 48 -4.76 -13.26 2.74
N CYS A 49 -3.81 -12.33 2.73
CA CYS A 49 -2.51 -12.44 2.06
C CYS A 49 -1.37 -12.36 3.08
N PRO A 50 -1.19 -13.35 3.98
CA PRO A 50 -0.20 -13.29 5.06
C PRO A 50 1.26 -13.31 4.56
N ARG A 51 1.48 -13.71 3.30
CA ARG A 51 2.81 -13.77 2.66
C ARG A 51 3.13 -12.54 1.81
N LEU A 52 2.31 -11.49 1.87
CA LEU A 52 2.48 -10.30 1.05
C LEU A 52 3.79 -9.58 1.39
N LYS A 53 4.70 -9.51 0.42
CA LYS A 53 6.02 -8.88 0.51
C LYS A 53 6.06 -7.53 -0.19
N SER A 54 5.23 -7.31 -1.20
CA SER A 54 5.21 -6.07 -1.99
C SER A 54 3.79 -5.60 -2.26
N LEU A 55 3.54 -4.33 -1.95
CA LEU A 55 2.26 -3.66 -2.17
C LEU A 55 2.48 -2.36 -2.95
N ASP A 56 2.04 -2.37 -4.21
CA ASP A 56 2.13 -1.24 -5.13
C ASP A 56 0.75 -0.61 -5.31
N LEU A 57 0.55 0.54 -4.68
CA LEU A 57 -0.69 1.33 -4.65
C LEU A 57 -0.49 2.72 -5.27
N LYS A 58 0.51 2.87 -6.15
CA LYS A 58 0.78 4.16 -6.81
C LYS A 58 -0.41 4.62 -7.64
N VAL A 59 -0.56 5.94 -7.78
CA VAL A 59 -1.57 6.53 -8.69
C VAL A 59 -2.99 6.03 -8.35
N ASN A 60 -3.37 6.10 -7.06
CA ASN A 60 -4.72 5.78 -6.57
C ASN A 60 -5.41 7.04 -6.03
N ARG A 61 -6.35 6.96 -5.09
CA ARG A 61 -7.03 8.11 -4.47
C ARG A 61 -6.99 8.04 -2.95
N LEU A 62 -5.93 7.46 -2.39
CA LEU A 62 -5.75 7.33 -0.95
C LEU A 62 -5.45 8.71 -0.34
N THR A 63 -6.15 9.06 0.73
CA THR A 63 -5.94 10.30 1.50
C THR A 63 -5.23 10.06 2.83
N THR A 64 -5.09 8.80 3.23
CA THR A 64 -4.41 8.37 4.46
C THR A 64 -3.58 7.12 4.17
N ILE A 65 -2.67 6.78 5.08
CA ILE A 65 -1.96 5.50 5.03
C ILE A 65 -2.95 4.37 5.37
N PRO A 66 -3.04 3.30 4.56
CA PRO A 66 -3.81 2.11 4.90
C PRO A 66 -3.39 1.49 6.24
N ASP A 67 -4.34 0.87 6.94
CA ASP A 67 -4.01 0.04 8.09
C ASP A 67 -3.30 -1.25 7.63
N LEU A 68 -1.98 -1.27 7.81
CA LEU A 68 -1.11 -2.39 7.46
C LEU A 68 -0.58 -3.13 8.70
N THR A 69 -1.26 -2.99 9.84
CA THR A 69 -0.83 -3.55 11.14
C THR A 69 -0.53 -5.07 11.09
N PHE A 70 -1.20 -5.81 10.21
CA PHE A 70 -1.03 -7.26 10.04
C PHE A 70 -0.06 -7.66 8.93
N CYS A 71 0.51 -6.71 8.18
CA CYS A 71 1.37 -6.97 7.03
C CYS A 71 2.84 -7.19 7.43
N ARG A 72 3.09 -8.16 8.31
CA ARG A 72 4.41 -8.37 8.93
C ARG A 72 5.52 -8.77 7.95
N GLU A 73 5.14 -9.42 6.85
CA GLU A 73 6.06 -9.85 5.77
C GLU A 73 6.35 -8.75 4.74
N LEU A 74 5.71 -7.58 4.86
CA LEU A 74 5.81 -6.52 3.87
C LEU A 74 7.22 -5.92 3.87
N ARG A 75 7.82 -5.86 2.69
CA ARG A 75 9.17 -5.34 2.43
C ARG A 75 9.17 -4.07 1.59
N VAL A 76 8.17 -3.94 0.71
CA VAL A 76 8.07 -2.81 -0.23
C VAL A 76 6.64 -2.25 -0.19
N LEU A 77 6.53 -0.95 0.04
CA LEU A 77 5.28 -0.20 0.00
C LEU A 77 5.42 1.03 -0.90
N LEU A 78 4.64 1.06 -1.99
CA LEU A 78 4.67 2.14 -2.98
C LEU A 78 3.34 2.89 -2.99
N LEU A 79 3.38 4.17 -2.65
CA LEU A 79 2.21 5.06 -2.55
C LEU A 79 2.38 6.37 -3.32
N PHE A 80 3.45 6.50 -4.10
CA PHE A 80 3.80 7.72 -4.84
C PHE A 80 3.03 7.88 -6.16
N HIS A 81 3.27 8.98 -6.87
CA HIS A 81 2.91 9.13 -8.29
C HIS A 81 3.96 9.95 -9.04
N HIS A 82 4.02 9.84 -10.38
CA HIS A 82 5.02 10.57 -11.20
C HIS A 82 4.41 11.58 -12.18
N CYS A 83 3.11 11.54 -12.43
CA CYS A 83 2.46 12.38 -13.43
C CYS A 83 1.29 13.14 -12.81
N HIS A 84 1.39 14.47 -12.74
CA HIS A 84 0.32 15.32 -12.24
C HIS A 84 -0.94 15.33 -13.13
N ARG A 85 -0.84 14.83 -14.37
CA ARG A 85 -2.01 14.70 -15.27
C ARG A 85 -2.91 13.52 -14.90
N ASP A 86 -2.43 12.60 -14.06
CA ASP A 86 -3.25 11.51 -13.56
C ASP A 86 -4.25 12.05 -12.53
N LEU A 87 -5.54 12.05 -12.88
CA LEU A 87 -6.61 12.53 -11.99
C LEU A 87 -6.82 11.63 -10.75
N ALA A 88 -6.37 10.38 -10.83
CA ALA A 88 -6.30 9.46 -9.70
C ALA A 88 -4.86 9.44 -9.16
N HIS A 89 -4.54 10.35 -8.25
CA HIS A 89 -3.29 10.29 -7.49
C HIS A 89 -3.58 10.28 -5.98
N ASN A 90 -2.72 9.58 -5.23
CA ASN A 90 -2.78 9.60 -3.78
C ASN A 90 -2.53 11.04 -3.30
N LYS A 91 -3.27 11.42 -2.27
CA LYS A 91 -3.26 12.74 -1.63
C LYS A 91 -3.13 12.56 -0.13
N ILE A 92 -2.19 11.71 0.29
CA ILE A 92 -1.96 11.46 1.72
C ILE A 92 -1.50 12.76 2.36
N THR A 93 -2.23 13.24 3.36
CA THR A 93 -1.96 14.54 4.01
C THR A 93 -1.19 14.42 5.32
N GLU A 94 -1.28 13.28 5.99
CA GLU A 94 -0.66 13.05 7.29
C GLU A 94 -0.35 11.56 7.53
N LEU A 95 0.62 11.31 8.40
CA LEU A 95 0.99 9.97 8.85
C LEU A 95 0.50 9.79 10.31
N GLU A 96 -0.79 9.61 10.52
CA GLU A 96 -1.37 9.54 11.88
C GLU A 96 -0.76 8.43 12.76
N GLY A 97 -0.34 8.78 13.97
CA GLY A 97 0.10 7.82 14.98
C GLY A 97 1.37 7.05 14.61
N GLN A 98 1.25 5.71 14.51
CA GLN A 98 2.35 4.77 14.25
C GLN A 98 1.98 3.82 13.10
N PRO A 99 1.76 4.33 11.87
CA PRO A 99 1.17 3.56 10.77
C PRO A 99 2.05 2.39 10.32
N PHE A 100 3.35 2.43 10.64
CA PHE A 100 4.32 1.43 10.23
C PHE A 100 4.87 0.56 11.39
N LYS A 101 4.27 0.64 12.58
CA LYS A 101 4.78 0.01 13.83
C LYS A 101 5.20 -1.46 13.69
N ASN A 102 4.43 -2.23 12.93
CA ASN A 102 4.62 -3.67 12.80
C ASN A 102 5.36 -4.08 11.51
N LEU A 103 5.77 -3.11 10.69
CA LEU A 103 6.42 -3.36 9.40
C LEU A 103 7.95 -3.45 9.56
N SER A 104 8.39 -4.32 10.47
CA SER A 104 9.82 -4.48 10.81
C SER A 104 10.70 -4.99 9.69
N LEU A 105 10.07 -5.57 8.65
CA LEU A 105 10.73 -6.05 7.44
C LEU A 105 10.63 -5.05 6.29
N LEU A 106 10.04 -3.87 6.47
CA LEU A 106 9.94 -2.90 5.38
C LEU A 106 11.32 -2.31 5.09
N HIS A 107 11.74 -2.45 3.83
CA HIS A 107 12.99 -1.91 3.28
C HIS A 107 12.72 -0.65 2.47
N ASP A 108 11.64 -0.65 1.68
CA ASP A 108 11.34 0.43 0.73
C ASP A 108 9.96 1.03 1.04
N LEU A 109 9.92 2.33 1.36
CA LEU A 109 8.70 3.08 1.59
C LEU A 109 8.68 4.31 0.70
N LEU A 110 7.97 4.28 -0.42
CA LEU A 110 7.91 5.43 -1.33
C LEU A 110 6.60 6.19 -1.18
N LEU A 111 6.67 7.37 -0.56
CA LEU A 111 5.56 8.28 -0.29
C LEU A 111 5.63 9.59 -1.11
N SER A 112 6.62 9.72 -2.00
CA SER A 112 6.85 10.93 -2.78
C SER A 112 5.63 11.35 -3.59
N HIS A 113 5.52 12.66 -3.88
CA HIS A 113 4.33 13.22 -4.52
C HIS A 113 3.05 12.81 -3.77
N ASN A 114 2.98 13.09 -2.47
CA ASN A 114 1.73 13.16 -1.73
C ASN A 114 1.61 14.59 -1.17
N SER A 115 0.55 14.86 -0.42
CA SER A 115 0.31 16.18 0.20
C SER A 115 0.67 16.18 1.67
N ILE A 116 1.68 15.38 2.07
CA ILE A 116 2.05 15.17 3.47
C ILE A 116 2.60 16.48 4.03
N SER A 117 1.85 17.12 4.91
CA SER A 117 2.22 18.37 5.57
C SER A 117 2.68 18.16 7.01
N ASN A 118 2.30 17.03 7.62
CA ASN A 118 2.63 16.69 9.00
C ASN A 118 3.19 15.27 9.10
N ILE A 119 4.36 15.14 9.72
CA ILE A 119 5.04 13.87 10.00
C ILE A 119 5.26 13.81 11.52
N PRO A 120 4.47 13.04 12.28
CA PRO A 120 4.69 12.91 13.72
C PRO A 120 6.01 12.19 14.00
N ARG A 121 6.56 12.45 15.18
CA ARG A 121 7.84 11.86 15.64
C ARG A 121 7.81 10.34 15.61
N GLU A 122 6.65 9.75 15.82
CA GLU A 122 6.45 8.31 15.92
C GLU A 122 6.08 7.65 14.57
N ALA A 123 5.97 8.42 13.48
CA ALA A 123 5.48 7.93 12.19
C ALA A 123 6.24 6.69 11.68
N PHE A 124 7.56 6.68 11.86
CA PHE A 124 8.46 5.64 11.37
C PHE A 124 8.88 4.62 12.45
N VAL A 125 8.24 4.64 13.62
CA VAL A 125 8.48 3.62 14.65
C VAL A 125 8.20 2.23 14.07
N GLY A 126 9.06 1.27 14.37
CA GLY A 126 8.92 -0.12 13.90
C GLY A 126 9.68 -0.46 12.62
N LEU A 127 10.07 0.54 11.83
CA LEU A 127 10.78 0.38 10.55
C LEU A 127 12.27 0.03 10.72
N LYS A 128 12.57 -1.14 11.31
CA LYS A 128 13.94 -1.55 11.68
C LYS A 128 14.86 -1.86 10.50
N ARG A 129 14.31 -2.08 9.31
CA ARG A 129 15.04 -2.48 8.10
C ARG A 129 14.93 -1.48 6.95
N LEU A 130 14.39 -0.29 7.22
CA LEU A 130 14.20 0.72 6.18
C LEU A 130 15.55 1.15 5.60
N GLN A 131 15.62 1.13 4.28
CA GLN A 131 16.79 1.52 3.49
C GLN A 131 16.45 2.68 2.55
N PHE A 132 15.23 2.71 2.03
CA PHE A 132 14.76 3.72 1.08
C PHE A 132 13.45 4.35 1.53
N LEU A 133 13.41 5.69 1.52
CA LEU A 133 12.26 6.54 1.90
C LEU A 133 12.03 7.63 0.83
#